data_AF-A0A2E0KWI6-F1
#
_entry.id   AF-A0A2E0KWI6-F1
#
_cell.length_a   1.000
_cell.length_b   1.000
_cell.length_c   1.000
_cell.angle_alpha   90.00
_cell.angle_beta   90.00
_cell.angle_gamma   90.00
#
_symmetry.space_group_name_H-M   'P 1'
#
loop_
_entity.id
_entity.type
_entity.pdbx_description
1 polymer ?
#
loop_
_entity_poly.entity_id
_entity_poly.type
_entity_poly.pdbx_seq_one_letter_code
_entity_poly.pdbx_strand_id
1 'polypeptide(L)'
;MLFSLALLVLLVAACQGPPPTQIILVVTATPDGEVAAVQTDATAEVSPTDEPTEEVQATSTPEATPTVDPFPTPTITQIQVAEQVFENGRMFWLQPTNQVWVMIVTEEGEGDWQIYEDTFAEGDIEFDPDLTPPDGFEQPERGFGKLWRENPEIREALGWAVTPEFGFVTRYEYHPGKTEDEPGYHVVLSLYEEAFRFNEADQTWRLN
;
A
#
# COMPACT_ATOMS: atom_id res chain seq x y z
N MET A 1 -72.32 20.28 -20.16
CA MET A 1 -71.89 20.80 -18.84
C MET A 1 -70.82 19.87 -18.32
N LEU A 2 -69.66 20.25 -17.82
CA LEU A 2 -68.82 21.44 -17.83
C LEU A 2 -67.48 20.96 -17.20
N PHE A 3 -66.37 21.57 -17.58
CA PHE A 3 -64.97 21.31 -17.19
C PHE A 3 -64.67 21.08 -15.69
N SER A 4 -63.63 20.27 -15.41
CA SER A 4 -62.61 20.40 -14.33
C SER A 4 -61.83 19.06 -14.26
N LEU A 5 -60.64 18.85 -14.83
CA LEU A 5 -59.31 19.45 -14.60
C LEU A 5 -58.92 19.57 -13.11
N ALA A 6 -58.20 18.55 -12.61
CA ALA A 6 -57.22 18.71 -11.54
C ALA A 6 -56.15 17.61 -11.69
N LEU A 7 -55.12 17.97 -12.44
CA LEU A 7 -53.86 17.27 -12.59
C LEU A 7 -53.06 17.42 -11.29
N LEU A 8 -52.85 16.33 -10.54
CA LEU A 8 -51.95 16.32 -9.38
C LEU A 8 -50.60 15.72 -9.80
N VAL A 9 -49.70 16.58 -10.30
CA VAL A 9 -48.28 16.22 -10.47
C VAL A 9 -47.60 16.39 -9.11
N LEU A 10 -47.26 15.27 -8.45
CA LEU A 10 -46.32 15.31 -7.34
C LEU A 10 -44.89 15.39 -7.90
N LEU A 11 -44.19 16.45 -7.53
CA LEU A 11 -42.77 16.68 -7.78
C LEU A 11 -41.92 15.66 -7.01
N VAL A 12 -41.32 14.71 -7.73
CA VAL A 12 -40.20 13.93 -7.19
C VAL A 12 -38.95 14.80 -7.33
N ALA A 13 -38.57 15.45 -6.23
CA ALA A 13 -37.26 16.11 -6.15
C ALA A 13 -36.19 15.01 -6.12
N ALA A 14 -35.51 14.82 -7.24
CA ALA A 14 -34.33 13.99 -7.34
C ALA A 14 -33.21 14.62 -6.47
N CYS A 15 -32.88 13.98 -5.36
CA CYS A 15 -31.63 14.25 -4.65
C CYS A 15 -30.48 13.68 -5.50
N GLN A 16 -29.94 14.48 -6.41
CA GLN A 16 -28.61 14.20 -6.96
C GLN A 16 -27.61 14.48 -5.83
N GLY A 17 -27.09 13.41 -5.22
CA GLY A 17 -25.92 13.50 -4.35
C GLY A 17 -24.72 14.06 -5.13
N PRO A 18 -23.77 14.70 -4.45
CA PRO A 18 -22.57 15.21 -5.12
C PRO A 18 -21.85 14.07 -5.86
N PRO A 19 -21.33 14.31 -7.08
CA PRO A 19 -20.59 13.28 -7.82
C PRO A 19 -19.37 12.81 -7.03
N PRO A 20 -18.93 11.54 -7.20
CA PRO A 20 -17.75 11.04 -6.51
C PRO A 20 -16.55 11.91 -6.85
N THR A 21 -15.89 12.44 -5.83
CA THR A 21 -14.72 13.30 -5.97
C THR A 21 -13.52 12.40 -6.28
N GLN A 22 -13.08 12.39 -7.54
CA GLN A 22 -11.81 11.76 -7.92
C GLN A 22 -10.67 12.69 -7.52
N ILE A 23 -9.83 12.27 -6.56
CA ILE A 23 -8.63 12.98 -6.16
C ILE A 23 -7.50 12.57 -7.11
N ILE A 24 -7.17 13.41 -8.09
CA ILE A 24 -6.00 13.20 -8.97
C ILE A 24 -4.81 13.88 -8.32
N LEU A 25 -3.87 13.10 -7.78
CA LEU A 25 -2.59 13.61 -7.29
C LEU A 25 -1.63 13.81 -8.47
N VAL A 26 -1.43 15.07 -8.90
CA VAL A 26 -0.39 15.41 -9.88
C VAL A 26 0.87 15.82 -9.14
N VAL A 27 1.88 14.96 -9.11
CA VAL A 27 3.21 15.27 -8.58
C VAL A 27 3.99 16.05 -9.64
N THR A 28 4.21 17.35 -9.42
CA THR A 28 5.13 18.14 -10.23
C THR A 28 6.53 18.10 -9.59
N ALA A 29 7.56 17.89 -10.40
CA ALA A 29 8.95 17.90 -9.93
C ALA A 29 9.35 19.29 -9.40
N THR A 30 10.07 19.31 -8.29
CA THR A 30 10.64 20.53 -7.69
C THR A 30 11.81 21.02 -8.55
N PRO A 31 11.88 22.31 -8.94
CA PRO A 31 13.01 22.81 -9.71
C PRO A 31 14.28 22.87 -8.85
N ASP A 32 15.35 22.24 -9.32
CA ASP A 32 16.69 22.29 -8.72
C ASP A 32 17.25 23.72 -8.79
N GLY A 33 17.35 24.35 -7.62
CA GLY A 33 18.00 25.65 -7.44
C GLY A 33 19.48 25.49 -7.15
N GLU A 34 20.31 25.68 -8.17
CA GLU A 34 21.76 25.86 -8.09
C GLU A 34 22.10 27.11 -7.25
N VAL A 35 22.86 26.95 -6.16
CA VAL A 35 23.42 28.07 -5.37
C VAL A 35 24.94 28.09 -5.46
N ALA A 36 25.42 29.11 -6.15
CA ALA A 36 26.83 29.46 -6.31
C ALA A 36 27.48 29.93 -5.00
N ALA A 37 28.77 29.60 -4.86
CA ALA A 37 29.65 29.88 -3.74
C ALA A 37 29.97 31.37 -3.53
N VAL A 38 30.23 31.78 -2.27
CA VAL A 38 31.16 32.87 -1.92
C VAL A 38 31.87 32.57 -0.59
N GLN A 39 33.20 32.49 -0.65
CA GLN A 39 34.13 32.58 0.49
C GLN A 39 34.28 34.05 0.92
N THR A 40 34.42 34.30 2.23
CA THR A 40 35.14 35.49 2.70
C THR A 40 35.95 35.16 3.95
N ASP A 41 37.26 35.26 3.77
CA ASP A 41 38.33 35.21 4.76
C ASP A 41 38.45 36.57 5.46
N ALA A 42 38.69 36.58 6.78
CA ALA A 42 39.13 37.77 7.51
C ALA A 42 39.84 37.37 8.81
N THR A 43 41.17 37.38 8.73
CA THR A 43 42.15 37.27 9.82
C THR A 43 42.14 38.54 10.70
N ALA A 44 42.16 38.38 12.02
CA ALA A 44 42.69 39.37 12.96
C ALA A 44 43.33 38.69 14.18
N GLU A 45 44.60 39.02 14.38
CA GLU A 45 45.57 38.51 15.36
C GLU A 45 45.56 39.37 16.64
N VAL A 46 45.57 38.73 17.82
CA VAL A 46 46.21 39.22 19.07
C VAL A 46 46.41 38.06 20.06
N SER A 47 47.58 38.03 20.70
CA SER A 47 48.14 37.02 21.61
C SER A 47 48.76 37.74 22.82
N PRO A 48 49.20 37.10 23.92
CA PRO A 48 48.59 36.09 24.79
C PRO A 48 48.43 36.61 26.24
N THR A 49 47.76 35.85 27.12
CA THR A 49 47.91 35.98 28.58
C THR A 49 47.91 34.58 29.18
N ASP A 50 49.04 34.22 29.78
CA ASP A 50 49.30 32.97 30.50
C ASP A 50 48.46 32.86 31.77
N GLU A 51 47.66 31.79 31.89
CA GLU A 51 47.36 31.07 33.14
C GLU A 51 46.68 29.72 32.81
N PRO A 52 46.76 28.71 33.69
CA PRO A 52 47.34 27.41 33.37
C PRO A 52 46.37 26.50 32.64
N THR A 53 46.91 25.80 31.65
CA THR A 53 46.33 24.61 31.02
C THR A 53 46.10 23.53 32.08
N GLU A 54 44.88 23.42 32.59
CA GLU A 54 44.37 22.11 33.00
C GLU A 54 44.10 21.32 31.72
N GLU A 55 44.96 20.32 31.46
CA GLU A 55 44.70 19.28 30.48
C GLU A 55 43.40 18.56 30.88
N VAL A 56 42.28 18.98 30.30
CA VAL A 56 41.11 18.11 30.19
C VAL A 56 41.54 16.99 29.24
N GLN A 57 42.05 15.90 29.82
CA GLN A 57 42.22 14.64 29.11
C GLN A 57 40.92 14.35 28.39
N ALA A 58 40.95 14.42 27.05
CA ALA A 58 39.92 13.84 26.23
C ALA A 58 39.88 12.36 26.60
N THR A 59 38.92 11.97 27.44
CA THR A 59 38.48 10.59 27.51
C THR A 59 37.99 10.27 26.11
N SER A 60 38.83 9.58 25.34
CA SER A 60 38.46 8.94 24.10
C SER A 60 37.21 8.11 24.37
N THR A 61 36.04 8.61 23.95
CA THR A 61 34.88 7.76 23.77
C THR A 61 35.35 6.63 22.86
N PRO A 62 35.29 5.35 23.29
CA PRO A 62 35.65 4.27 22.40
C PRO A 62 34.77 4.36 21.16
N GLU A 63 35.39 4.44 19.99
CA GLU A 63 34.71 4.30 18.71
C GLU A 63 33.98 2.96 18.75
N ALA A 64 32.65 3.01 18.65
CA ALA A 64 31.84 1.80 18.64
C ALA A 64 32.27 0.96 17.43
N THR A 65 32.93 -0.16 17.69
CA THR A 65 33.20 -1.15 16.65
C THR A 65 31.84 -1.57 16.08
N PRO A 66 31.63 -1.53 14.75
CA PRO A 66 30.38 -2.02 14.18
C PRO A 66 30.24 -3.48 14.59
N THR A 67 29.29 -3.74 15.48
CA THR A 67 28.87 -5.11 15.78
C THR A 67 28.19 -5.58 14.52
N VAL A 68 28.77 -6.57 13.84
CA VAL A 68 28.09 -7.27 12.76
C VAL A 68 26.86 -7.92 13.40
N ASP A 69 25.69 -7.37 13.13
CA ASP A 69 24.44 -7.99 13.53
C ASP A 69 24.40 -9.37 12.84
N PRO A 70 24.35 -10.49 13.58
CA PRO A 70 24.32 -11.81 12.99
C PRO A 70 22.98 -12.09 12.28
N PHE A 71 21.98 -11.22 12.43
CA PHE A 71 20.67 -11.39 11.82
C PHE A 71 20.51 -10.54 10.55
N PRO A 72 19.83 -11.09 9.52
CA PRO A 72 19.56 -10.36 8.30
C PRO A 72 18.67 -9.14 8.60
N THR A 73 19.05 -7.98 8.05
CA THR A 73 18.32 -6.72 8.23
C THR A 73 17.00 -6.75 7.44
N PRO A 74 15.89 -6.24 8.00
CA PRO A 74 14.65 -6.05 7.24
C PRO A 74 14.86 -5.19 6.00
N THR A 75 14.24 -5.61 4.90
CA THR A 75 14.17 -4.80 3.67
C THR A 75 12.93 -3.93 3.73
N ILE A 76 13.11 -2.62 3.63
CA ILE A 76 12.03 -1.64 3.69
C ILE A 76 12.12 -0.77 2.44
N THR A 77 11.05 -0.68 1.67
CA THR A 77 11.00 0.11 0.44
C THR A 77 9.59 0.65 0.18
N GLN A 78 9.46 1.53 -0.81
CA GLN A 78 8.18 1.86 -1.41
C GLN A 78 7.99 1.07 -2.71
N ILE A 79 6.79 0.59 -2.96
CA ILE A 79 6.43 -0.17 -4.17
C ILE A 79 5.09 0.34 -4.72
N GLN A 80 4.90 0.22 -6.03
CA GLN A 80 3.59 0.38 -6.64
C GLN A 80 2.77 -0.89 -6.40
N VAL A 81 1.53 -0.71 -5.95
CA VAL A 81 0.55 -1.78 -5.77
C VAL A 81 -0.78 -1.41 -6.41
N ALA A 82 -1.64 -2.40 -6.59
CA ALA A 82 -3.08 -2.20 -6.71
C ALA A 82 -3.79 -3.00 -5.61
N GLU A 83 -4.90 -2.48 -5.08
CA GLU A 83 -5.74 -3.15 -4.09
C GLU A 83 -7.19 -3.20 -4.58
N GLN A 84 -7.86 -4.32 -4.31
CA GLN A 84 -9.31 -4.42 -4.39
C GLN A 84 -9.85 -5.19 -3.18
N VAL A 85 -10.92 -4.68 -2.57
CA VAL A 85 -11.57 -5.28 -1.41
C VAL A 85 -12.73 -6.15 -1.87
N PHE A 86 -12.89 -7.31 -1.22
CA PHE A 86 -13.92 -8.31 -1.45
C PHE A 86 -14.76 -8.55 -0.19
N GLU A 87 -15.87 -9.26 -0.32
CA GLU A 87 -16.75 -9.61 0.81
C GLU A 87 -16.00 -10.23 2.00
N ASN A 88 -15.11 -11.18 1.73
CA ASN A 88 -14.37 -11.94 2.74
C ASN A 88 -12.85 -11.84 2.55
N GLY A 89 -12.35 -10.73 2.01
CA GLY A 89 -10.92 -10.63 1.74
C GLY A 89 -10.50 -9.46 0.89
N ARG A 90 -9.27 -9.52 0.40
CA ARG A 90 -8.63 -8.49 -0.42
C ARG A 90 -7.69 -9.16 -1.43
N MET A 91 -7.47 -8.49 -2.55
CA MET A 91 -6.34 -8.81 -3.42
C MET A 91 -5.39 -7.62 -3.47
N PHE A 92 -4.09 -7.93 -3.45
CA PHE A 92 -3.03 -6.96 -3.71
C PHE A 92 -2.24 -7.41 -4.94
N TRP A 93 -2.10 -6.55 -5.93
CA TRP A 93 -1.12 -6.77 -7.00
C TRP A 93 0.16 -5.99 -6.66
N LEU A 94 1.30 -6.66 -6.68
CA LEU A 94 2.61 -6.09 -6.39
C LEU A 94 3.41 -5.94 -7.69
N GLN A 95 3.66 -4.69 -8.10
CA GLN A 95 4.39 -4.38 -9.33
C GLN A 95 5.79 -5.01 -9.42
N PRO A 96 6.62 -5.07 -8.35
CA PRO A 96 7.99 -5.57 -8.46
C PRO A 96 8.10 -7.05 -8.84
N THR A 97 7.14 -7.87 -8.42
CA THR A 97 7.13 -9.32 -8.68
C THR A 97 6.07 -9.72 -9.69
N ASN A 98 5.17 -8.81 -10.07
CA ASN A 98 4.00 -9.10 -10.91
C ASN A 98 3.10 -10.20 -10.33
N GLN A 99 2.90 -10.15 -9.02
CA GLN A 99 2.13 -11.14 -8.28
C GLN A 99 0.85 -10.55 -7.70
N VAL A 100 -0.20 -11.36 -7.69
CA VAL A 100 -1.43 -11.12 -6.94
C VAL A 100 -1.38 -11.91 -5.64
N TRP A 101 -1.41 -11.21 -4.53
CA TRP A 101 -1.57 -11.77 -3.20
C TRP A 101 -3.04 -11.76 -2.85
N VAL A 102 -3.60 -12.95 -2.66
CA VAL A 102 -5.00 -13.14 -2.27
C VAL A 102 -5.04 -13.31 -0.76
N MET A 103 -5.73 -12.41 -0.08
CA MET A 103 -5.90 -12.39 1.37
C MET A 103 -7.35 -12.79 1.69
N ILE A 104 -7.55 -13.92 2.36
CA ILE A 104 -8.86 -14.46 2.71
C ILE A 104 -9.05 -14.30 4.22
N VAL A 105 -10.13 -13.66 4.62
CA VAL A 105 -10.49 -13.46 6.03
C VAL A 105 -11.17 -14.73 6.55
N THR A 106 -10.56 -15.37 7.56
CA THR A 106 -11.17 -16.52 8.24
C THR A 106 -11.71 -16.12 9.62
N GLU A 107 -11.03 -15.19 10.29
CA GLU A 107 -11.43 -14.60 11.57
C GLU A 107 -11.17 -13.09 11.58
N GLU A 108 -11.65 -12.37 12.60
CA GLU A 108 -11.49 -10.91 12.66
C GLU A 108 -10.01 -10.53 12.80
N GLY A 109 -9.46 -9.90 11.76
CA GLY A 109 -8.08 -9.43 11.74
C GLY A 109 -7.04 -10.49 11.40
N GLU A 110 -7.45 -11.67 10.93
CA GLU A 110 -6.55 -12.73 10.48
C GLU A 110 -7.18 -13.67 9.43
N GLY A 111 -6.33 -14.48 8.79
CA GLY A 111 -6.76 -15.57 7.94
C GLY A 111 -5.67 -16.12 7.06
N ASP A 112 -6.04 -16.65 5.90
CA ASP A 112 -5.13 -17.32 4.98
C ASP A 112 -4.73 -16.40 3.83
N TRP A 113 -3.52 -16.58 3.29
CA TRP A 113 -3.10 -15.88 2.08
C TRP A 113 -2.42 -16.80 1.08
N GLN A 114 -2.54 -16.45 -0.19
CA GLN A 114 -2.02 -17.21 -1.32
C GLN A 114 -1.40 -16.26 -2.34
N ILE A 115 -0.38 -16.73 -3.06
CA ILE A 115 0.34 -15.96 -4.07
C ILE A 115 0.05 -16.55 -5.45
N TYR A 116 -0.33 -15.69 -6.38
CA TYR A 116 -0.54 -16.01 -7.78
C TYR A 116 0.26 -15.08 -8.67
N GLU A 117 0.66 -15.54 -9.85
CA GLU A 117 1.20 -14.67 -10.88
C GLU A 117 0.06 -13.93 -11.58
N ASP A 118 0.25 -12.64 -11.90
CA ASP A 118 -0.70 -11.93 -12.76
C ASP A 118 -0.49 -12.35 -14.23
N THR A 119 -1.47 -13.08 -14.75
CA THR A 119 -1.46 -13.57 -16.13
C THR A 119 -2.30 -12.72 -17.08
N PHE A 120 -2.90 -11.63 -16.60
CA PHE A 120 -3.69 -10.74 -17.46
C PHE A 120 -2.77 -9.96 -18.39
N ALA A 121 -3.12 -9.94 -19.68
CA ALA A 121 -2.43 -9.16 -20.70
C ALA A 121 -3.35 -8.10 -21.31
N GLU A 122 -2.77 -7.02 -21.83
CA GLU A 122 -3.56 -6.01 -22.56
C GLU A 122 -4.28 -6.64 -23.76
N GLY A 123 -5.60 -6.43 -23.83
CA GLY A 123 -6.46 -7.05 -24.83
C GLY A 123 -7.13 -8.35 -24.39
N ASP A 124 -6.78 -8.91 -23.22
CA ASP A 124 -7.57 -9.95 -22.58
C ASP A 124 -8.98 -9.41 -22.22
N ILE A 125 -9.93 -10.34 -22.07
CA ILE A 125 -11.29 -10.02 -21.63
C ILE A 125 -11.22 -9.45 -20.21
N GLU A 126 -11.55 -8.16 -20.04
CA GLU A 126 -11.46 -7.47 -18.75
C GLU A 126 -12.54 -7.92 -17.75
N PHE A 127 -13.75 -8.21 -18.24
CA PHE A 127 -14.89 -8.61 -17.42
C PHE A 127 -15.78 -9.61 -18.19
N ASP A 128 -16.63 -10.34 -17.47
CA ASP A 128 -17.57 -11.30 -18.09
C ASP A 128 -19.00 -10.74 -18.06
N PRO A 129 -19.59 -10.39 -19.22
CA PRO A 129 -20.94 -9.80 -19.28
C PRO A 129 -22.06 -10.75 -18.81
N ASP A 130 -21.81 -12.06 -18.73
CA ASP A 130 -22.79 -13.03 -18.23
C ASP A 130 -22.79 -13.11 -16.69
N LEU A 131 -21.80 -12.48 -16.02
CA LEU A 131 -21.72 -12.36 -14.56
C LEU A 131 -22.21 -10.99 -14.12
N THR A 132 -23.43 -10.93 -13.60
CA THR A 132 -24.00 -9.70 -13.03
C THR A 132 -23.78 -9.68 -11.51
N PRO A 133 -23.06 -8.68 -10.96
CA PRO A 133 -22.89 -8.57 -9.51
C PRO A 133 -24.23 -8.22 -8.83
N PRO A 134 -24.47 -8.67 -7.59
CA PRO A 134 -25.61 -8.21 -6.79
C PRO A 134 -25.53 -6.71 -6.46
N ASP A 135 -26.64 -6.12 -6.04
CA ASP A 135 -26.71 -4.70 -5.66
C ASP A 135 -25.65 -4.35 -4.60
N GLY A 136 -24.83 -3.34 -4.89
CA GLY A 136 -23.78 -2.85 -3.99
C GLY A 136 -22.43 -3.57 -4.13
N PHE A 137 -22.31 -4.51 -5.07
CA PHE A 137 -21.07 -5.21 -5.37
C PHE A 137 -20.63 -4.96 -6.82
N GLU A 138 -19.38 -5.29 -7.10
CA GLU A 138 -18.76 -5.16 -8.41
C GLU A 138 -18.15 -6.48 -8.86
N GLN A 139 -18.14 -6.68 -10.18
CA GLN A 139 -17.32 -7.74 -10.76
C GLN A 139 -15.86 -7.24 -10.76
N PRO A 140 -14.91 -7.99 -10.17
CA PRO A 140 -13.50 -7.63 -10.32
C PRO A 140 -13.10 -7.68 -11.80
N GLU A 141 -12.29 -6.73 -12.23
CA GLU A 141 -11.86 -6.58 -13.63
C GLU A 141 -10.38 -6.92 -13.79
N ARG A 142 -9.92 -7.06 -15.04
CA ARG A 142 -8.50 -7.22 -15.41
C ARG A 142 -7.79 -8.34 -14.64
N GLY A 143 -6.65 -8.08 -13.99
CA GLY A 143 -5.81 -9.08 -13.31
C GLY A 143 -6.56 -9.81 -12.20
N PHE A 144 -7.17 -9.05 -11.29
CA PHE A 144 -8.00 -9.60 -10.22
C PHE A 144 -9.22 -10.33 -10.78
N GLY A 145 -9.88 -9.73 -11.78
CA GLY A 145 -11.05 -10.31 -12.43
C GLY A 145 -10.78 -11.62 -13.16
N LYS A 146 -9.63 -11.74 -13.81
CA LYS A 146 -9.20 -12.97 -14.48
C LYS A 146 -8.91 -14.05 -13.45
N LEU A 147 -8.10 -13.76 -12.43
CA LEU A 147 -7.80 -14.70 -11.35
C LEU A 147 -9.08 -15.20 -10.67
N TRP A 148 -9.99 -14.28 -10.33
CA TRP A 148 -11.26 -14.59 -9.69
C TRP A 148 -12.21 -15.42 -10.57
N ARG A 149 -12.34 -15.11 -11.86
CA ARG A 149 -13.22 -15.88 -12.77
C ARG A 149 -12.69 -17.27 -13.09
N GLU A 150 -11.37 -17.41 -13.21
CA GLU A 150 -10.72 -18.67 -13.60
C GLU A 150 -10.52 -19.64 -12.42
N ASN A 151 -10.63 -19.15 -11.17
CA ASN A 151 -10.43 -19.95 -9.96
C ASN A 151 -11.70 -19.94 -9.09
N PRO A 152 -12.62 -20.91 -9.28
CA PRO A 152 -13.86 -21.00 -8.51
C PRO A 152 -13.66 -21.02 -6.99
N GLU A 153 -12.59 -21.67 -6.50
CA GLU A 153 -12.26 -21.72 -5.07
C GLU A 153 -11.94 -20.33 -4.51
N ILE A 154 -11.18 -19.50 -5.24
CA ILE A 154 -10.87 -18.12 -4.86
C ILE A 154 -12.13 -17.26 -4.88
N ARG A 155 -12.96 -17.42 -5.91
CA ARG A 155 -14.23 -16.71 -6.00
C ARG A 155 -15.18 -17.05 -4.85
N GLU A 156 -15.30 -18.33 -4.51
CA GLU A 156 -16.15 -18.79 -3.41
C GLU A 156 -15.62 -18.33 -2.06
N ALA A 157 -14.29 -18.32 -1.86
CA ALA A 157 -13.66 -17.86 -0.64
C ALA A 157 -13.81 -16.33 -0.44
N LEU A 158 -13.54 -15.53 -1.47
CA LEU A 158 -13.56 -14.07 -1.38
C LEU A 158 -14.95 -13.46 -1.50
N GLY A 159 -15.84 -14.05 -2.29
CA GLY A 159 -17.09 -13.42 -2.73
C GLY A 159 -16.87 -12.35 -3.81
N TRP A 160 -17.81 -11.42 -3.96
CA TRP A 160 -17.75 -10.30 -4.89
C TRP A 160 -16.86 -9.17 -4.39
N ALA A 161 -16.41 -8.32 -5.32
CA ALA A 161 -15.70 -7.09 -4.95
C ALA A 161 -16.69 -6.09 -4.33
N VAL A 162 -16.25 -5.38 -3.29
CA VAL A 162 -17.01 -4.31 -2.62
C VAL A 162 -16.47 -2.91 -2.96
N THR A 163 -15.32 -2.85 -3.61
CA THR A 163 -14.72 -1.62 -4.12
C THR A 163 -14.21 -1.81 -5.54
N PRO A 164 -13.99 -0.72 -6.29
CA PRO A 164 -13.12 -0.73 -7.45
C PRO A 164 -11.68 -1.14 -7.10
N GLU A 165 -10.90 -1.45 -8.12
CA GLU A 165 -9.44 -1.59 -8.02
C GLU A 165 -8.79 -0.19 -7.93
N PHE A 166 -7.87 -0.02 -6.98
CA PHE A 166 -7.11 1.22 -6.79
C PHE A 166 -5.61 0.97 -6.83
N GLY A 167 -4.91 1.65 -7.75
CA GLY A 167 -3.45 1.69 -7.79
C GLY A 167 -2.87 2.80 -6.90
N PHE A 168 -1.87 2.48 -6.08
CA PHE A 168 -1.17 3.45 -5.22
C PHE A 168 0.26 3.01 -4.90
N VAL A 169 1.07 3.92 -4.38
CA VAL A 169 2.40 3.60 -3.85
C VAL A 169 2.30 3.40 -2.35
N THR A 170 2.80 2.28 -1.85
CA THR A 170 2.75 1.92 -0.43
C THR A 170 4.12 1.56 0.11
N ARG A 171 4.26 1.60 1.44
CA ARG A 171 5.43 1.06 2.13
C ARG A 171 5.30 -0.46 2.19
N TYR A 172 6.36 -1.14 1.79
CA TYR A 172 6.52 -2.58 1.87
C TYR A 172 7.71 -2.92 2.75
N GLU A 173 7.53 -3.92 3.59
CA GLU A 173 8.59 -4.47 4.42
C GLU A 173 8.70 -5.97 4.21
N TYR A 174 9.93 -6.47 4.15
CA TYR A 174 10.24 -7.89 4.27
C TYR A 174 11.16 -8.08 5.46
N HIS A 175 10.71 -8.91 6.40
CA HIS A 175 11.45 -9.28 7.60
C HIS A 175 11.93 -10.72 7.40
N PRO A 176 13.22 -10.92 7.06
CA PRO A 176 13.75 -12.25 6.81
C PRO A 176 13.68 -13.12 8.06
N GLY A 177 13.42 -14.41 7.83
CA GLY A 177 13.47 -15.41 8.88
C GLY A 177 14.86 -15.53 9.52
N LYS A 178 14.92 -15.92 10.79
CA LYS A 178 16.20 -16.12 11.50
C LYS A 178 16.79 -17.49 11.25
N THR A 179 15.92 -18.48 11.02
CA THR A 179 16.26 -19.89 10.81
C THR A 179 15.27 -20.53 9.84
N GLU A 180 15.57 -21.73 9.33
CA GLU A 180 14.62 -22.48 8.49
C GLU A 180 13.29 -22.75 9.23
N ASP A 181 13.34 -22.95 10.55
CA ASP A 181 12.16 -23.15 11.40
C ASP A 181 11.44 -21.84 11.80
N GLU A 182 11.98 -20.68 11.44
CA GLU A 182 11.41 -19.35 11.73
C GLU A 182 11.49 -18.50 10.45
N PRO A 183 10.69 -18.83 9.41
CA PRO A 183 10.74 -18.14 8.12
C PRO A 183 10.22 -16.71 8.23
N GLY A 184 10.38 -15.95 7.14
CA GLY A 184 10.13 -14.53 7.15
C GLY A 184 8.66 -14.14 7.18
N TYR A 185 8.43 -12.85 7.14
CA TYR A 185 7.11 -12.29 6.89
C TYR A 185 7.22 -10.99 6.12
N HIS A 186 6.12 -10.65 5.45
CA HIS A 186 5.97 -9.41 4.73
C HIS A 186 5.02 -8.48 5.47
N VAL A 187 5.16 -7.18 5.27
CA VAL A 187 4.18 -6.18 5.69
C VAL A 187 3.81 -5.31 4.50
N VAL A 188 2.51 -5.23 4.20
CA VAL A 188 1.95 -4.35 3.16
C VAL A 188 0.91 -3.44 3.82
N LEU A 189 0.97 -2.14 3.52
CA LEU A 189 -0.07 -1.20 3.95
C LEU A 189 -1.13 -1.07 2.85
N SER A 190 -2.41 -1.13 3.23
CA SER A 190 -3.54 -0.83 2.34
C SER A 190 -3.61 0.65 1.96
N LEU A 191 -4.54 0.97 1.06
CA LEU A 191 -4.88 2.33 0.66
C LEU A 191 -5.21 3.23 1.87
N TYR A 192 -5.76 2.66 2.94
CA TYR A 192 -6.13 3.36 4.17
C TYR A 192 -5.10 3.20 5.29
N GLU A 193 -3.86 2.83 4.95
CA GLU A 193 -2.73 2.69 5.86
C GLU A 193 -2.87 1.61 6.95
N GLU A 194 -3.85 0.70 6.81
CA GLU A 194 -3.94 -0.51 7.63
C GLU A 194 -2.81 -1.48 7.23
N ALA A 195 -2.05 -1.96 8.22
CA ALA A 195 -0.89 -2.80 8.00
C ALA A 195 -1.24 -4.29 8.13
N PHE A 196 -0.97 -5.05 7.06
CA PHE A 196 -1.16 -6.49 7.00
C PHE A 196 0.18 -7.20 7.05
N ARG A 197 0.34 -8.10 8.01
CA ARG A 197 1.49 -9.00 8.09
C ARG A 197 1.16 -10.34 7.46
N PHE A 198 1.93 -10.74 6.46
CA PHE A 198 1.81 -12.02 5.74
C PHE A 198 2.94 -12.95 6.18
N ASN A 199 2.62 -14.02 6.90
CA ASN A 199 3.58 -14.98 7.43
C ASN A 199 3.90 -16.06 6.38
N GLU A 200 5.19 -16.29 6.12
CA GLU A 200 5.63 -17.34 5.18
C GLU A 200 5.51 -18.75 5.78
N ALA A 201 5.54 -18.87 7.12
CA ALA A 201 5.61 -20.15 7.83
C ALA A 201 4.39 -21.05 7.59
N ASP A 202 3.22 -20.45 7.64
CA ASP A 202 1.93 -21.12 7.71
C ASP A 202 0.94 -20.58 6.69
N GLN A 203 1.38 -19.66 5.82
CA GLN A 203 0.53 -18.99 4.84
C GLN A 203 -0.68 -18.28 5.49
N THR A 204 -0.48 -17.74 6.69
CA THR A 204 -1.47 -16.90 7.37
C THR A 204 -1.13 -15.42 7.23
N TRP A 205 -2.15 -14.57 7.32
CA TRP A 205 -1.99 -13.14 7.52
C TRP A 205 -2.65 -12.71 8.83
N ARG A 206 -2.19 -11.58 9.36
CA ARG A 206 -2.83 -10.90 10.49
C ARG A 206 -2.64 -9.40 10.42
N LEU A 207 -3.48 -8.64 11.13
CA LEU A 207 -3.25 -7.23 11.36
C LEU A 207 -1.96 -7.03 12.19
N ASN A 208 -1.17 -6.03 11.79
CA ASN A 208 0.13 -5.73 12.39
C ASN A 208 0.11 -4.52 13.32
#